data_AF-A0AAX2AJ62-F1
#
_entry.id   AF-A0AAX2AJ62-F1
#
_cell.length_a   1.000
_cell.length_b   1.000
_cell.length_c   1.000
_cell.angle_alpha   90.00
_cell.angle_beta   90.00
_cell.angle_gamma   90.00
#
_symmetry.space_group_name_H-M   'P 1'
#
loop_
_entity.id
_entity.type
_entity.pdbx_description
1 polymer ?
#
loop_
_entity_poly.entity_id
_entity_poly.type
_entity_poly.pdbx_seq_one_letter_code
_entity_poly.pdbx_strand_id
1 'polypeptide(L)'
;MKKKNEKVKLERVYEKAIKIFGKQLKITRVILIFSALLLYFIALYYETKNTTLIFLGIIPFAALILSIILLQKKILYFGEYSFECSNAGDVYLTKLKGNCPICKGELKIANSEYIQCQKNKEHKFFLYEN
;
A
#
# COMPACT_ATOMS: atom_id res chain seq x y z
N MET A 1 25.73 27.15 -3.48
CA MET A 1 24.85 27.80 -2.48
C MET A 1 23.86 26.77 -1.93
N LYS A 2 24.04 26.33 -0.68
CA LYS A 2 23.08 25.44 0.02
C LYS A 2 21.87 26.28 0.44
N LYS A 3 20.72 26.13 -0.23
CA LYS A 3 19.50 26.86 0.15
C LYS A 3 18.83 26.15 1.33
N LYS A 4 18.60 26.96 2.36
CA LYS A 4 17.97 26.69 3.66
C LYS A 4 16.77 25.75 3.55
N ASN A 5 16.66 24.80 4.48
CA ASN A 5 15.60 23.81 4.64
C ASN A 5 14.19 24.44 4.62
N GLU A 6 13.60 24.60 3.44
CA GLU A 6 12.15 24.75 3.35
C GLU A 6 11.55 23.41 3.78
N LYS A 7 10.72 23.43 4.83
CA LYS A 7 10.01 22.25 5.33
C LYS A 7 9.01 21.79 4.28
N VAL A 8 9.48 20.99 3.34
CA VAL A 8 8.66 20.36 2.32
C VAL A 8 7.76 19.34 3.00
N LYS A 9 6.45 19.61 3.01
CA LYS A 9 5.45 18.65 3.48
C LYS A 9 5.03 17.77 2.31
N LEU A 10 5.23 16.45 2.47
CA LEU A 10 4.58 15.47 1.62
C LEU A 10 3.15 15.28 2.14
N GLU A 11 2.17 15.50 1.27
CA GLU A 11 0.77 15.24 1.57
C GLU A 11 0.39 13.87 1.03
N ARG A 12 -0.42 13.13 1.80
CA ARG A 12 -0.99 11.88 1.30
C ARG A 12 -2.16 12.21 0.39
N VAL A 13 -2.09 11.78 -0.86
CA VAL A 13 -3.19 11.95 -1.82
C VAL A 13 -3.83 10.58 -2.04
N TYR A 14 -5.13 10.51 -1.77
CA TYR A 14 -5.94 9.34 -2.10
C TYR A 14 -6.08 9.24 -3.61
N GLU A 15 -5.38 8.29 -4.23
CA GLU A 15 -5.45 8.15 -5.69
C GLU A 15 -6.72 7.45 -6.12
N LYS A 16 -7.08 6.35 -5.44
CA LYS A 16 -8.27 5.59 -5.83
C LYS A 16 -8.80 4.72 -4.69
N ALA A 17 -10.11 4.80 -4.43
CA ALA A 17 -10.80 3.77 -3.67
C ALA A 17 -10.81 2.46 -4.48
N ILE A 18 -10.43 1.36 -3.85
CA ILE A 18 -10.49 0.05 -4.52
C ILE A 18 -11.95 -0.37 -4.57
N LYS A 19 -12.49 -0.52 -5.79
CA LYS A 19 -13.87 -0.92 -6.03
C LYS A 19 -13.90 -2.29 -6.70
N ILE A 20 -14.74 -3.18 -6.18
CA ILE A 20 -15.08 -4.46 -6.81
C ILE A 20 -16.57 -4.41 -7.16
N PHE A 21 -16.91 -4.61 -8.44
CA PHE A 21 -18.27 -4.48 -8.97
C PHE A 21 -18.96 -3.15 -8.59
N GLY A 22 -18.23 -2.04 -8.70
CA GLY A 22 -18.75 -0.70 -8.39
C GLY A 22 -18.91 -0.39 -6.89
N LYS A 23 -18.82 -1.39 -6.01
CA LYS A 23 -18.86 -1.22 -4.56
C LYS A 23 -17.46 -1.10 -3.99
N GLN A 24 -17.31 -0.29 -2.95
CA GLN A 24 -16.04 -0.15 -2.24
C GLN A 24 -15.64 -1.48 -1.58
N LEU A 25 -14.38 -1.84 -1.74
CA LEU A 25 -13.81 -3.04 -1.18
C LEU A 25 -13.61 -2.85 0.32
N LYS A 26 -14.33 -3.64 1.12
CA LYS A 26 -14.12 -3.70 2.56
C LYS A 26 -13.11 -4.78 2.89
N ILE A 27 -12.11 -4.45 3.70
CA ILE A 27 -11.09 -5.40 4.14
C ILE A 27 -11.69 -6.61 4.86
N THR A 28 -12.83 -6.44 5.55
CA THR A 28 -13.56 -7.54 6.17
C THR A 28 -14.11 -8.53 5.14
N ARG A 29 -14.57 -8.07 3.98
CA ARG A 29 -14.99 -8.95 2.87
C ARG A 29 -13.81 -9.68 2.28
N VAL A 30 -12.66 -9.00 2.14
CA VAL A 30 -11.42 -9.62 1.65
C VAL A 30 -10.97 -10.75 2.58
N ILE A 31 -10.97 -10.50 3.89
CA ILE A 31 -10.66 -11.51 4.91
C ILE A 31 -11.62 -12.69 4.81
N LEU A 32 -12.93 -12.45 4.74
CA LEU A 32 -13.94 -13.52 4.62
C LEU A 32 -13.74 -14.38 3.36
N ILE A 33 -13.48 -13.74 2.22
CA ILE A 33 -13.24 -14.43 0.94
C ILE A 33 -12.01 -15.34 1.04
N PHE A 34 -10.89 -14.82 1.56
CA PHE A 34 -9.67 -15.63 1.68
C PHE A 34 -9.78 -16.73 2.74
N SER A 35 -10.48 -16.49 3.84
CA SER A 35 -10.79 -17.54 4.82
C SER A 35 -11.64 -18.66 4.20
N ALA A 36 -12.67 -18.32 3.43
CA ALA A 36 -13.50 -19.30 2.73
C ALA A 36 -12.71 -20.08 1.67
N LEU A 37 -11.84 -19.42 0.91
CA LEU A 37 -10.94 -20.06 -0.04
C LEU A 37 -9.99 -21.05 0.64
N LEU A 38 -9.42 -20.70 1.79
CA LEU A 38 -8.56 -21.63 2.53
C LEU A 38 -9.31 -22.87 2.99
N LEU A 39 -10.50 -22.69 3.56
CA LEU A 39 -11.35 -23.82 3.94
C LEU A 39 -11.70 -24.70 2.75
N TYR A 40 -11.98 -24.11 1.59
CA TYR A 40 -12.22 -24.83 0.35
C TYR A 40 -11.00 -25.68 -0.07
N PHE A 41 -9.80 -25.10 -0.09
CA PHE A 41 -8.57 -25.86 -0.44
C PHE A 41 -8.28 -26.99 0.55
N ILE A 42 -8.53 -26.77 1.85
CA ILE A 42 -8.38 -27.81 2.88
C ILE A 42 -9.38 -28.93 2.63
N ALA A 43 -10.65 -28.62 2.40
CA ALA A 43 -11.69 -29.62 2.13
C ALA A 43 -11.35 -30.44 0.88
N LEU A 44 -10.96 -29.77 -0.21
CA LEU A 44 -10.58 -30.39 -1.47
C LEU A 44 -9.34 -31.29 -1.32
N TYR A 45 -8.38 -30.91 -0.47
CA TYR A 45 -7.25 -31.76 -0.12
C TYR A 45 -7.69 -33.03 0.63
N TYR A 46 -8.63 -32.93 1.57
CA TYR A 46 -9.13 -34.10 2.28
C TYR A 46 -9.85 -35.09 1.35
N GLU A 47 -10.58 -34.59 0.37
CA GLU A 47 -11.30 -35.39 -0.62
C GLU A 47 -10.36 -36.07 -1.62
N THR A 48 -9.42 -35.30 -2.20
CA THR A 48 -8.58 -35.78 -3.32
C THR A 48 -7.21 -36.31 -2.89
N LYS A 49 -6.77 -35.99 -1.67
CA LYS A 49 -5.40 -36.22 -1.15
C LYS A 49 -4.29 -35.63 -2.02
N ASN A 50 -4.63 -34.70 -2.92
CA ASN A 50 -3.67 -34.09 -3.82
C ASN A 50 -2.88 -32.98 -3.12
N THR A 51 -1.59 -33.20 -2.89
CA THR A 51 -0.69 -32.24 -2.22
C THR A 51 -0.51 -30.94 -2.99
N THR A 52 -0.73 -30.92 -4.31
CA THR A 52 -0.73 -29.69 -5.13
C THR A 52 -1.72 -28.65 -4.58
N LEU A 53 -2.83 -29.08 -3.98
CA LEU A 53 -3.85 -28.19 -3.41
C LEU A 53 -3.34 -27.43 -2.18
N ILE A 54 -2.44 -28.03 -1.41
CA ILE A 54 -1.79 -27.36 -0.27
C ILE A 54 -0.90 -26.22 -0.79
N PHE A 55 -0.12 -26.47 -1.84
CA PHE A 55 0.71 -25.45 -2.47
C PHE A 55 -0.12 -24.31 -3.06
N LEU A 56 -1.25 -24.62 -3.71
CA LEU A 56 -2.18 -23.58 -4.17
C LEU A 56 -2.78 -22.77 -3.02
N GLY A 57 -3.04 -23.41 -1.87
CA GLY A 57 -3.54 -22.76 -0.66
C GLY A 57 -2.58 -21.73 -0.04
N ILE A 58 -1.29 -21.74 -0.39
CA ILE A 58 -0.31 -20.76 0.11
C ILE A 58 -0.68 -19.34 -0.35
N ILE A 59 -1.20 -19.19 -1.57
CA ILE A 59 -1.56 -17.89 -2.14
C ILE A 59 -2.68 -17.20 -1.32
N PRO A 60 -3.87 -17.80 -1.12
CA PRO A 60 -4.90 -17.20 -0.29
C PRO A 60 -4.46 -17.06 1.18
N PHE A 61 -3.57 -17.93 1.68
CA PHE A 61 -3.00 -17.79 3.02
C PHE A 61 -2.16 -16.51 3.17
N ALA A 62 -1.22 -16.28 2.26
CA ALA A 62 -0.40 -15.07 2.25
C ALA A 62 -1.27 -13.81 2.08
N ALA A 63 -2.27 -13.86 1.20
CA ALA A 63 -3.21 -12.76 1.00
C ALA A 63 -4.07 -12.47 2.25
N LEU A 64 -4.47 -13.51 2.99
CA LEU A 64 -5.18 -13.38 4.25
C LEU A 64 -4.31 -12.70 5.31
N ILE A 65 -3.04 -13.13 5.46
CA ILE A 65 -2.09 -12.51 6.38
C ILE A 65 -1.91 -11.03 6.05
N LEU A 66 -1.66 -10.69 4.78
CA LEU A 66 -1.53 -9.30 4.36
C LEU A 66 -2.79 -8.48 4.66
N SER A 67 -3.97 -9.08 4.50
CA SER A 67 -5.25 -8.42 4.79
C SER A 67 -5.43 -8.15 6.30
N ILE A 68 -5.01 -9.09 7.16
CA ILE A 68 -5.03 -8.94 8.61
C ILE A 68 -4.04 -7.86 9.05
N ILE A 69 -2.81 -7.87 8.51
CA ILE A 69 -1.81 -6.85 8.80
C ILE A 69 -2.32 -5.47 8.38
N LEU A 70 -2.96 -5.36 7.21
CA LEU A 70 -3.56 -4.11 6.74
C LEU A 70 -4.68 -3.63 7.69
N LEU A 71 -5.52 -4.54 8.18
CA LEU A 71 -6.58 -4.21 9.12
C LEU A 71 -6.02 -3.67 10.45
N GLN A 72 -4.92 -4.25 10.94
CA GLN A 72 -4.26 -3.87 12.19
C GLN A 72 -3.45 -2.57 12.06
N LYS A 73 -2.55 -2.50 11.07
CA LYS A 73 -1.64 -1.36 10.89
C LYS A 73 -2.30 -0.17 10.22
N LYS A 74 -3.48 -0.36 9.60
CA LYS A 74 -4.22 0.60 8.77
C LYS A 74 -3.48 1.09 7.52
N ILE A 75 -2.16 0.92 7.45
CA ILE A 75 -1.33 1.29 6.31
C ILE A 75 -0.29 0.22 6.04
N LEU A 76 -0.11 -0.12 4.76
CA LEU A 76 0.96 -0.96 4.24
C LEU A 76 1.67 -0.21 3.12
N TYR A 77 2.96 0.06 3.32
CA TYR A 77 3.79 0.75 2.34
C TYR A 77 4.36 -0.23 1.31
N PHE A 78 4.27 0.12 0.03
CA PHE A 78 4.86 -0.62 -1.07
C PHE A 78 5.43 0.34 -2.13
N GLY A 79 6.72 0.63 -2.01
CA GLY A 79 7.39 1.61 -2.87
C GLY A 79 6.78 3.01 -2.73
N GLU A 80 6.29 3.57 -3.83
CA GLU A 80 5.65 4.90 -3.83
C GLU A 80 4.17 4.87 -3.42
N TYR A 81 3.57 3.69 -3.40
CA TYR A 81 2.16 3.50 -3.09
C TYR A 81 2.00 2.95 -1.67
N SER A 82 0.83 3.16 -1.11
CA SER A 82 0.41 2.52 0.13
C SER A 82 -1.01 2.00 -0.01
N PHE A 83 -1.24 0.82 0.54
CA PHE A 83 -2.60 0.38 0.83
C PHE A 83 -2.99 0.95 2.18
N GLU A 84 -4.14 1.62 2.22
CA GLU A 84 -4.71 2.16 3.44
C GLU A 84 -6.09 1.57 3.71
N CYS A 85 -6.40 1.36 4.97
CA CYS A 85 -7.69 0.90 5.45
C CYS A 85 -8.31 1.99 6.33
N SER A 86 -9.51 2.46 5.98
CA SER A 86 -10.26 3.38 6.86
C SER A 86 -10.71 2.70 8.15
N ASN A 87 -11.21 3.49 9.10
CA ASN A 87 -11.88 2.96 10.29
C ASN A 87 -13.15 2.18 9.95
N ALA A 88 -13.84 2.53 8.86
CA ALA A 88 -15.00 1.80 8.35
C ALA A 88 -14.62 0.49 7.60
N GLY A 89 -13.31 0.23 7.45
CA GLY A 89 -12.77 -0.97 6.80
C GLY A 89 -12.62 -0.84 5.29
N ASP A 90 -12.76 0.35 4.72
CA ASP A 90 -12.64 0.55 3.28
C ASP A 90 -11.17 0.61 2.85
N VAL A 91 -10.84 -0.02 1.74
CA VAL A 91 -9.47 -0.10 1.23
C VAL A 91 -9.22 0.94 0.13
N TYR A 92 -8.10 1.65 0.26
CA TYR A 92 -7.64 2.69 -0.66
C TYR A 92 -6.23 2.38 -1.12
N LEU A 93 -5.94 2.76 -2.37
CA LEU A 93 -4.58 2.96 -2.82
C LEU A 93 -4.25 4.45 -2.68
N THR A 94 -3.24 4.76 -1.88
CA THR A 94 -2.74 6.11 -1.65
C THR A 94 -1.33 6.25 -2.20
N LYS A 95 -0.96 7.47 -2.56
CA LYS A 95 0.40 7.81 -3.00
C LYS A 95 0.85 9.05 -2.22
N LEU A 96 2.09 9.04 -1.74
CA LEU A 96 2.71 10.25 -1.18
C LEU A 96 3.03 11.21 -2.33
N LYS A 97 2.40 12.40 -2.31
CA LYS A 97 2.67 13.47 -3.27
C LYS A 97 3.08 14.73 -2.53
N GLY A 98 4.06 15.45 -3.06
CA GLY A 98 4.37 16.79 -2.61
C GLY A 98 4.64 17.68 -3.80
N ASN A 99 4.47 18.99 -3.62
CA ASN A 99 4.82 19.97 -4.64
C ASN A 99 6.16 20.61 -4.29
N CYS A 100 7.06 20.66 -5.26
CA CYS A 100 8.34 21.33 -5.12
C CYS A 100 8.08 22.83 -4.92
N PRO A 101 8.58 23.47 -3.85
CA PRO A 101 8.34 24.88 -3.59
C PRO A 101 8.97 25.80 -4.66
N ILE A 102 10.02 25.32 -5.36
CA ILE A 102 10.78 26.09 -6.34
C ILE A 102 10.10 26.09 -7.71
N CYS A 103 9.70 24.92 -8.22
CA CYS A 103 9.22 24.78 -9.60
C CYS A 103 7.79 24.23 -9.71
N LYS A 104 7.11 24.03 -8.57
CA LYS A 104 5.77 23.40 -8.46
C LYS A 104 5.68 22.00 -9.09
N GLY A 105 6.81 21.36 -9.38
CA GLY A 105 6.85 19.99 -9.90
C GLY A 105 6.60 18.94 -8.81
N GLU A 106 6.12 17.76 -9.18
CA GLU A 106 5.87 16.67 -8.24
C GLU A 106 7.19 16.23 -7.57
N LEU A 107 7.12 16.02 -6.26
CA LEU A 107 8.19 15.53 -5.43
C LEU A 107 8.05 14.02 -5.23
N LYS A 108 9.17 13.32 -5.28
CA LYS A 108 9.28 11.88 -5.07
C LYS A 108 10.34 11.59 -4.01
N ILE A 109 10.08 10.59 -3.17
CA ILE A 109 11.10 10.05 -2.27
C ILE A 109 12.09 9.28 -3.14
N ALA A 110 13.30 9.83 -3.31
CA ALA A 110 14.35 9.22 -4.11
C ALA A 110 15.22 8.29 -3.26
N ASN A 111 15.44 8.66 -1.99
CA ASN A 111 16.12 7.82 -1.01
C ASN A 111 15.56 8.08 0.39
N SER A 112 15.89 7.23 1.37
CA SER A 112 15.48 7.40 2.78
C SER A 112 15.90 8.74 3.39
N GLU A 113 16.93 9.38 2.82
CA GLU A 113 17.52 10.61 3.34
C GLU A 113 16.99 11.88 2.66
N TYR A 114 16.44 11.78 1.44
CA TYR A 114 16.04 12.97 0.67
C TYR A 114 14.88 12.75 -0.31
N ILE A 115 14.09 13.82 -0.45
CA ILE A 115 13.05 13.99 -1.45
C ILE A 115 13.65 14.75 -2.63
N GLN A 116 13.31 14.33 -3.86
CA GLN A 116 13.79 14.95 -5.08
C GLN A 116 12.62 15.38 -5.97
N CYS A 117 12.74 16.55 -6.59
CA CYS A 117 11.77 16.97 -7.60
C CYS A 117 11.94 16.16 -8.89
N GLN A 118 10.83 15.70 -9.46
CA GLN A 118 10.84 15.00 -10.74
C GLN A 118 11.15 15.93 -11.93
N LYS A 119 10.77 17.22 -11.83
CA LYS A 119 10.97 18.21 -12.90
C LYS A 119 12.41 18.72 -12.96
N ASN A 120 13.08 18.88 -11.82
CA ASN A 120 14.49 19.26 -11.76
C ASN A 120 15.24 18.43 -10.71
N LYS A 121 16.20 17.63 -11.15
CA LYS A 121 17.00 16.73 -10.30
C LYS A 121 17.92 17.46 -9.32
N GLU A 122 18.18 18.74 -9.55
CA GLU A 122 18.96 19.59 -8.64
C GLU A 122 18.16 20.00 -7.40
N HIS A 123 16.82 19.97 -7.47
CA HIS A 123 15.98 20.30 -6.33
C HIS A 123 15.87 19.08 -5.41
N LYS A 124 16.75 19.03 -4.40
CA LYS A 124 16.80 17.99 -3.37
C LYS A 124 16.52 18.59 -2.00
N PHE A 125 15.67 17.91 -1.22
CA PHE A 125 15.26 18.32 0.12
C PHE A 125 15.54 17.16 1.08
N PHE A 126 16.44 17.36 2.04
CA PHE A 126 16.83 16.31 2.99
C PHE A 126 15.80 16.21 4.13
N LEU A 127 15.45 14.97 4.49
CA LEU A 127 14.41 14.67 5.49
C LEU A 127 14.92 14.79 6.93
N TYR A 128 16.23 14.73 7.13
CA TYR A 128 16.89 14.82 8.44
C TYR A 128 17.85 16.01 8.47
N GLU A 129 17.77 16.82 9.53
CA GLU A 129 18.83 17.76 9.89
C GLU A 129 19.95 16.97 10.57
N ASN A 130 21.14 16.97 9.96
CA ASN A 130 22.38 16.89 10.75
C ASN A 130 22.74 18.31 11.19
#